data_AF-A0A941L3M1-F1
#
_entry.id   AF-A0A941L3M1-F1
#
_cell.length_a   1.000
_cell.length_b   1.000
_cell.length_c   1.000
_cell.angle_alpha   90.00
_cell.angle_beta   90.00
_cell.angle_gamma   90.00
#
_symmetry.space_group_name_H-M   'P 1'
#
loop_
_entity.id
_entity.type
_entity.pdbx_description
1 polymer ?
#
loop_
_entity_poly.entity_id
_entity_poly.type
_entity_poly.pdbx_seq_one_letter_code
_entity_poly.pdbx_strand_id
1 'polypeptide(L)'
;MSDEEITYLISKKVLEGKISKSDGINELSSRINLNKGSASIIIGQVYPKLIEGVLFKRTVSVAYFSCFLKCIKRDYGNEQLSISLSGLKKHIDYILTTGDSKISLRKVYKEYLELFKTLLQRTRKMKLNNLKL
;
A
#
# COMPACT_ATOMS: atom_id res chain seq x y z
N MET A 1 -16.79 -7.12 -0.92
CA MET A 1 -15.44 -6.78 -0.43
C MET A 1 -14.48 -7.70 -1.15
N SER A 2 -13.44 -7.20 -1.80
CA SER A 2 -12.50 -8.07 -2.54
C SER A 2 -11.53 -8.78 -1.59
N ASP A 3 -10.85 -9.81 -2.07
CA ASP A 3 -9.81 -10.52 -1.31
C ASP A 3 -8.69 -9.57 -0.86
N GLU A 4 -8.35 -8.57 -1.68
CA GLU A 4 -7.37 -7.55 -1.35
C GLU A 4 -7.86 -6.57 -0.26
N GLU A 5 -9.14 -6.21 -0.27
CA GLU A 5 -9.73 -5.38 0.79
C GLU A 5 -9.80 -6.14 2.12
N ILE A 6 -10.18 -7.43 2.09
CA ILE A 6 -10.15 -8.32 3.27
C ILE A 6 -8.72 -8.42 3.80
N THR A 7 -7.75 -8.60 2.91
CA THR A 7 -6.33 -8.69 3.27
C THR A 7 -5.79 -7.40 3.86
N TYR A 8 -6.19 -6.24 3.33
CA TYR A 8 -5.86 -4.94 3.92
C TYR A 8 -6.36 -4.84 5.36
N LEU A 9 -7.65 -5.16 5.59
CA LEU A 9 -8.28 -5.02 6.91
C LEU A 9 -7.62 -5.92 7.97
N ILE A 10 -7.31 -7.17 7.60
CA ILE A 10 -6.65 -8.10 8.52
C ILE A 10 -5.20 -7.67 8.76
N SER A 11 -4.46 -7.27 7.72
CA SER A 11 -3.10 -6.76 7.88
C SER A 11 -3.04 -5.51 8.77
N LYS A 12 -4.03 -4.62 8.65
CA LYS A 12 -4.22 -3.45 9.52
C LYS A 12 -4.45 -3.86 10.97
N LYS A 13 -5.35 -4.80 11.24
CA LYS A 13 -5.59 -5.30 12.61
C LYS A 13 -4.34 -5.88 13.25
N VAL A 14 -3.53 -6.63 12.48
CA VAL A 14 -2.25 -7.16 12.96
C VAL A 14 -1.28 -6.02 13.27
N LEU A 15 -1.14 -5.05 12.38
CA LEU A 15 -0.25 -3.90 12.57
C LEU A 15 -0.63 -3.08 13.81
N GLU A 16 -1.93 -2.89 14.05
CA GLU A 16 -2.48 -2.19 15.21
C GLU A 16 -2.46 -3.02 16.51
N GLY A 17 -1.93 -4.25 16.49
CA GLY A 17 -1.86 -5.13 17.65
C GLY A 17 -3.20 -5.70 18.13
N LYS A 18 -4.26 -5.57 17.32
CA LYS A 18 -5.62 -6.05 17.67
C LYS A 18 -5.76 -7.56 17.59
N ILE A 19 -4.95 -8.19 16.74
CA ILE A 19 -4.84 -9.65 16.60
C ILE A 19 -3.37 -10.03 16.39
N SER A 20 -2.99 -11.26 16.72
CA SER A 20 -1.63 -11.72 16.47
C SER A 20 -1.36 -11.96 14.98
N LYS A 21 -0.08 -12.01 14.60
CA LYS A 21 0.32 -12.37 13.22
C LYS A 21 -0.19 -13.76 12.81
N SER A 22 -0.13 -14.75 13.71
CA SER A 22 -0.62 -16.10 13.44
C SER A 22 -2.13 -16.11 13.22
N ASP A 23 -2.89 -15.35 14.01
CA ASP A 23 -4.34 -15.25 13.86
C ASP A 23 -4.70 -14.60 12.53
N GLY A 24 -4.01 -13.51 12.15
CA GLY A 24 -4.21 -12.88 10.85
C GLY A 24 -3.91 -13.81 9.68
N ILE A 25 -2.83 -14.62 9.76
CA ILE A 25 -2.51 -15.62 8.73
C ILE A 25 -3.62 -16.68 8.62
N ASN A 26 -4.08 -17.20 9.75
CA ASN A 26 -5.15 -18.20 9.79
C ASN A 26 -6.47 -17.62 9.27
N GLU A 27 -6.80 -16.39 9.63
CA GLU A 27 -8.01 -15.69 9.19
C GLU A 27 -8.02 -15.45 7.68
N LEU A 28 -6.89 -15.06 7.09
CA LEU A 28 -6.78 -14.95 5.62
C LEU A 28 -6.90 -16.30 4.93
N SER A 29 -6.28 -17.33 5.50
CA SER A 29 -6.37 -18.69 4.95
C SER A 29 -7.79 -19.23 5.01
N SER A 30 -8.56 -18.93 6.05
CA SER A 30 -9.93 -19.45 6.21
C SER A 30 -10.97 -18.63 5.45
N ARG A 31 -10.82 -17.30 5.39
CA ARG A 31 -11.84 -16.41 4.81
C ARG A 31 -11.77 -16.31 3.30
N ILE A 32 -10.55 -16.28 2.74
CA ILE A 32 -10.33 -16.03 1.32
C ILE A 32 -9.43 -17.08 0.66
N ASN A 33 -9.22 -18.22 1.35
CA ASN A 33 -8.37 -19.31 0.87
C ASN A 33 -6.95 -18.89 0.46
N LEU A 34 -6.43 -17.80 1.05
CA LEU A 34 -5.08 -17.34 0.76
C LEU A 34 -4.06 -18.31 1.38
N ASN A 35 -3.13 -18.82 0.58
CA ASN A 35 -2.06 -19.68 1.10
C ASN A 35 -1.32 -18.96 2.25
N LYS A 36 -1.15 -19.67 3.37
CA LYS A 36 -0.46 -19.18 4.59
C LYS A 36 0.92 -18.58 4.30
N GLY A 37 1.66 -19.09 3.32
CA GLY A 37 2.93 -18.50 2.88
C GLY A 37 2.76 -17.08 2.33
N SER A 38 1.80 -16.88 1.42
CA SER A 38 1.44 -15.57 0.87
C SER A 38 0.90 -14.64 1.95
N ALA A 39 0.02 -15.14 2.83
CA ALA A 39 -0.50 -14.38 3.96
C ALA A 39 0.62 -13.89 4.89
N SER A 40 1.59 -14.77 5.21
CA SER A 40 2.75 -14.43 6.04
C SER A 40 3.67 -13.38 5.39
N ILE A 41 3.87 -13.45 4.07
CA ILE A 41 4.61 -12.43 3.31
C ILE A 41 3.89 -11.09 3.37
N ILE A 42 2.58 -11.06 3.11
CA ILE A 42 1.80 -9.83 3.09
C ILE A 42 1.80 -9.18 4.47
N ILE A 43 1.36 -9.92 5.50
CA ILE A 43 1.22 -9.41 6.87
C ILE A 43 2.59 -9.05 7.48
N GLY A 44 3.61 -9.88 7.26
CA GLY A 44 4.88 -9.76 7.97
C GLY A 44 5.96 -8.96 7.26
N GLN A 45 5.87 -8.75 5.94
CA GLN A 45 6.98 -8.21 5.17
C GLN A 45 6.57 -7.10 4.19
N VAL A 46 5.38 -7.18 3.58
CA VAL A 46 4.95 -6.20 2.57
C VAL A 46 4.15 -5.08 3.21
N TYR A 47 3.04 -5.39 3.89
CA TYR A 47 2.12 -4.36 4.40
C TYR A 47 2.75 -3.43 5.44
N PRO A 48 3.47 -3.90 6.49
CA PRO A 48 4.08 -3.02 7.48
C PRO A 48 5.10 -2.06 6.85
N LYS A 49 5.95 -2.59 5.97
CA LYS A 49 6.98 -1.81 5.28
C LYS A 49 6.40 -0.82 4.27
N LEU A 50 5.28 -1.18 3.64
CA LEU A 50 4.53 -0.26 2.79
C LEU A 50 3.94 0.88 3.61
N ILE A 51 3.39 0.62 4.79
CA ILE A 51 2.89 1.68 5.69
C ILE A 51 4.03 2.56 6.20
N GLU A 52 5.16 1.99 6.59
CA GLU A 52 6.33 2.73 7.07
C GLU A 52 7.08 3.49 5.95
N GLY A 53 6.80 3.20 4.68
CA GLY A 53 7.49 3.83 3.55
C GLY A 53 8.94 3.38 3.39
N VAL A 54 9.27 2.17 3.83
CA VAL A 54 10.63 1.59 3.78
C VAL A 54 10.74 0.51 2.71
N LEU A 55 11.97 0.13 2.37
CA LEU A 55 12.23 -0.89 1.34
C LEU A 55 11.70 -2.26 1.76
N PHE A 56 10.91 -2.88 0.90
CA PHE A 56 10.55 -4.29 0.96
C PHE A 56 11.02 -5.03 -0.31
N LYS A 57 11.50 -6.26 -0.15
CA LYS A 57 12.08 -7.06 -1.25
C LYS A 57 11.14 -8.14 -1.77
N ARG A 58 10.17 -8.57 -0.96
CA ARG A 58 9.12 -9.49 -1.41
C ARG A 58 8.10 -8.76 -2.25
N THR A 59 7.60 -9.41 -3.28
CA THR A 59 6.59 -8.88 -4.19
C THR A 59 5.31 -9.70 -4.06
N VAL A 60 4.17 -9.05 -4.20
CA VAL A 60 2.84 -9.67 -4.26
C VAL A 60 2.15 -9.26 -5.56
N SER A 61 0.91 -9.69 -5.78
CA SER A 61 0.18 -9.29 -6.99
C SER A 61 -0.03 -7.76 -7.02
N VAL A 62 -0.14 -7.21 -8.23
CA VAL A 62 -0.39 -5.78 -8.44
C VAL A 62 -1.74 -5.35 -7.87
N ALA A 63 -2.73 -6.25 -7.85
CA ALA A 63 -4.05 -6.00 -7.29
C ALA A 63 -3.97 -5.62 -5.80
N TYR A 64 -3.14 -6.31 -5.02
CA TYR A 64 -2.92 -5.98 -3.61
C TYR A 64 -2.35 -4.57 -3.44
N PHE A 65 -1.33 -4.18 -4.21
CA PHE A 65 -0.77 -2.84 -4.11
C PHE A 65 -1.77 -1.75 -4.47
N SER A 66 -2.54 -1.93 -5.55
CA SER A 66 -3.58 -0.97 -5.95
C SER A 66 -4.65 -0.81 -4.86
N CYS A 67 -5.12 -1.93 -4.31
CA CYS A 67 -6.11 -1.93 -3.24
C CYS A 67 -5.57 -1.32 -1.94
N PHE A 68 -4.35 -1.66 -1.54
CA PHE A 68 -3.73 -1.14 -0.31
C PHE A 68 -3.56 0.37 -0.40
N LEU A 69 -3.05 0.92 -1.50
CA LEU A 69 -2.92 2.37 -1.67
C LEU A 69 -4.29 3.07 -1.63
N LYS A 70 -5.33 2.49 -2.25
CA LYS A 70 -6.71 2.99 -2.19
C LYS A 70 -7.19 3.06 -0.73
N CYS A 71 -7.04 1.97 0.01
CA CYS A 71 -7.50 1.87 1.39
C CYS A 71 -6.68 2.76 2.33
N ILE A 72 -5.36 2.84 2.15
CA ILE A 72 -4.48 3.73 2.91
C ILE A 72 -4.90 5.19 2.74
N LYS A 73 -5.14 5.61 1.48
CA LYS A 73 -5.64 6.96 1.19
C LYS A 73 -6.97 7.24 1.89
N ARG A 74 -7.89 6.28 1.86
CA ARG A 74 -9.22 6.39 2.48
C ARG A 74 -9.12 6.51 4.00
N ASP A 75 -8.31 5.67 4.63
CA ASP A 75 -8.28 5.50 6.08
C ASP A 75 -7.34 6.48 6.80
N TYR A 76 -6.23 6.86 6.16
CA TYR A 76 -5.16 7.67 6.77
C TYR A 76 -4.86 8.98 6.03
N GLY A 77 -5.50 9.22 4.88
CA GLY A 77 -5.34 10.45 4.11
C GLY A 77 -4.07 10.51 3.25
N ASN A 78 -3.78 11.71 2.74
CA ASN A 78 -2.76 11.94 1.72
C ASN A 78 -1.32 11.85 2.24
N GLU A 79 -1.08 12.20 3.51
CA GLU A 79 0.26 12.16 4.10
C GLU A 79 0.75 10.71 4.19
N GLN A 80 -0.08 9.82 4.74
CA GLN A 80 0.24 8.41 4.82
C GLN A 80 0.34 7.75 3.44
N LEU A 81 -0.50 8.16 2.48
CA LEU A 81 -0.37 7.72 1.10
C LEU A 81 1.00 8.08 0.51
N SER A 82 1.50 9.29 0.78
CA SER A 82 2.81 9.75 0.31
C SER A 82 3.95 8.89 0.88
N ILE A 83 3.90 8.58 2.17
CA ILE A 83 4.84 7.66 2.84
C ILE A 83 4.80 6.29 2.16
N SER A 84 3.61 5.74 1.92
CA SER A 84 3.47 4.44 1.27
C SER A 84 3.93 4.41 -0.18
N LEU A 85 3.74 5.49 -0.94
CA LEU A 85 4.31 5.62 -2.27
C LEU A 85 5.83 5.65 -2.26
N SER A 86 6.46 6.21 -1.22
CA SER A 86 7.92 6.15 -1.04
C SER A 86 8.42 4.72 -0.85
N GLY A 87 7.73 3.92 -0.02
CA GLY A 87 8.04 2.50 0.16
C GLY A 87 7.90 1.70 -1.15
N LEU A 88 6.79 1.92 -1.88
CA LEU A 88 6.57 1.27 -3.16
C LEU A 88 7.62 1.67 -4.21
N LYS A 89 8.01 2.95 -4.25
CA LYS A 89 9.07 3.44 -5.13
C LYS A 89 10.40 2.73 -4.85
N LYS A 90 10.81 2.63 -3.58
CA LYS A 90 12.01 1.87 -3.17
C LYS A 90 11.95 0.41 -3.61
N HIS A 91 10.78 -0.24 -3.50
CA HIS A 91 10.60 -1.60 -4.00
C HIS A 91 10.75 -1.68 -5.53
N ILE A 92 10.14 -0.77 -6.28
CA ILE A 92 10.26 -0.68 -7.74
C ILE A 92 11.73 -0.51 -8.16
N ASP A 93 12.46 0.37 -7.47
CA ASP A 93 13.87 0.62 -7.75
C ASP A 93 14.71 -0.63 -7.47
N TYR A 94 14.43 -1.34 -6.37
CA TYR A 94 15.09 -2.59 -6.05
C TYR A 94 14.87 -3.67 -7.13
N ILE A 95 13.63 -3.93 -7.56
CA ILE A 95 13.36 -5.00 -8.54
C ILE A 95 13.94 -4.69 -9.93
N LEU A 96 14.14 -3.41 -10.26
CA LEU A 96 14.86 -3.00 -11.48
C LEU A 96 16.34 -3.41 -11.43
N THR A 97 16.98 -3.33 -10.26
CA THR A 97 18.37 -3.78 -10.10
C THR A 97 18.53 -5.30 -10.20
N THR A 98 17.45 -6.06 -10.00
CA THR A 98 17.47 -7.53 -10.04
C THR A 98 16.97 -8.11 -11.37
N GLY A 99 16.73 -7.27 -12.39
CA GLY A 99 16.29 -7.70 -13.73
C GLY A 99 14.79 -8.05 -13.87
N ASP A 100 13.97 -7.82 -12.84
CA ASP A 100 12.53 -8.12 -12.87
C ASP A 100 11.74 -6.92 -13.43
N SER A 101 11.25 -7.07 -14.67
CA SER A 101 10.67 -6.00 -15.47
C SER A 101 9.15 -5.85 -15.26
N LYS A 102 8.66 -5.74 -14.02
CA LYS A 102 7.22 -5.55 -13.76
C LYS A 102 6.70 -4.17 -14.22
N ILE A 103 6.39 -4.05 -15.51
CA ILE A 103 5.81 -2.88 -16.17
C ILE A 103 4.48 -2.45 -15.51
N SER A 104 3.66 -3.40 -15.09
CA SER A 104 2.35 -3.16 -14.48
C SER A 104 2.44 -2.45 -13.12
N LEU A 105 3.43 -2.79 -12.29
CA LEU A 105 3.61 -2.13 -10.99
C LEU A 105 4.02 -0.66 -11.14
N ARG A 106 4.80 -0.35 -12.19
CA ARG A 106 5.15 1.03 -12.54
C ARG A 106 3.93 1.85 -12.97
N LYS A 107 2.94 1.23 -13.64
CA LYS A 107 1.69 1.91 -14.01
C LYS A 107 0.90 2.33 -12.76
N VAL A 108 0.70 1.40 -11.82
CA VAL A 108 0.02 1.70 -10.54
C VAL A 108 0.73 2.80 -9.77
N TYR A 109 2.07 2.75 -9.69
CA TYR A 109 2.84 3.82 -9.04
C TYR A 109 2.61 5.19 -9.72
N LYS A 110 2.67 5.25 -11.06
CA LYS A 110 2.45 6.49 -11.81
C LYS A 110 1.04 7.04 -11.60
N GLU A 111 0.01 6.20 -11.65
CA GLU A 111 -1.39 6.59 -11.45
C GLU A 111 -1.58 7.30 -10.10
N TYR A 112 -1.08 6.71 -9.01
CA TYR A 112 -1.21 7.31 -7.68
C TYR A 112 -0.31 8.53 -7.48
N LEU A 113 0.86 8.57 -8.11
CA LEU A 113 1.73 9.76 -8.07
C LEU A 113 1.07 10.97 -8.73
N GLU A 114 0.41 10.80 -9.88
CA GLU A 114 -0.29 11.88 -10.57
C GLU A 114 -1.54 12.34 -9.80
N LEU A 115 -2.26 11.40 -9.17
CA LEU A 115 -3.37 11.73 -8.27
C LEU A 115 -2.89 12.60 -7.09
N PHE A 116 -1.75 12.25 -6.48
CA PHE A 116 -1.16 13.02 -5.40
C PHE A 116 -0.74 14.43 -5.84
N LYS A 117 -0.06 14.56 -6.99
CA LYS A 117 0.33 15.87 -7.55
C LYS A 117 -0.87 16.77 -7.82
N THR A 118 -1.93 16.22 -8.41
CA THR A 118 -3.17 16.94 -8.71
C THR A 118 -3.82 17.48 -7.43
N LEU A 119 -3.87 16.66 -6.38
CA LEU A 119 -4.43 17.06 -5.08
C LEU A 119 -3.58 18.15 -4.41
N LEU A 120 -2.25 18.06 -4.48
CA LEU A 120 -1.36 19.11 -3.97
C LEU A 120 -1.55 20.45 -4.68
N GLN A 121 -1.65 20.43 -6.01
CA GLN A 121 -1.88 21.65 -6.79
C GLN A 121 -3.23 22.31 -6.43
N ARG A 122 -4.29 21.51 -6.30
CA ARG A 122 -5.61 22.01 -5.86
C ARG A 122 -5.56 22.61 -4.45
N THR A 123 -4.90 21.93 -3.52
CA THR A 123 -4.77 22.41 -2.13
C THR A 123 -3.97 23.71 -2.05
N ARG A 124 -2.87 23.84 -2.80
CA ARG A 124 -2.09 25.08 -2.89
C ARG A 124 -2.90 26.23 -3.50
N LYS A 125 -3.65 25.97 -4.58
CA LYS A 125 -4.52 26.97 -5.22
C LYS A 125 -5.62 27.48 -4.28
N MET A 126 -6.26 26.59 -3.52
CA MET A 126 -7.27 26.98 -2.52
C MET A 126 -6.66 27.82 -1.39
N LYS A 127 -5.51 27.43 -0.84
CA LYS A 127 -4.81 28.23 0.19
C LYS A 127 -4.41 29.62 -0.32
N LEU A 128 -3.91 29.72 -1.55
CA LEU A 128 -3.52 31.01 -2.14
C LEU A 128 -4.73 31.93 -2.37
N ASN A 129 -5.89 31.38 -2.76
CA ASN A 129 -7.11 32.16 -2.93
C ASN A 129 -7.66 32.69 -1.60
N ASN A 130 -7.57 31.89 -0.53
CA ASN A 130 -8.04 32.29 0.80
C ASN A 130 -7.11 33.29 1.52
N LEU A 131 -5.86 33.46 1.07
CA LEU A 131 -4.93 34.49 1.57
C LEU A 131 -5.03 35.83 0.84
N LYS A 132 -5.80 35.88 -0.25
CA LYS A 132 -5.98 37.08 -1.10
C LYS A 132 -7.31 37.81 -0.82
N LEU A 133 -8.00 37.42 0.24
CA LEU A 133 -9.23 38.03 0.78
C LEU A 133 -8.91 38.58 2.17
#